data_AF-A0A9W8DBM6-F1
#
_entry.id   AF-A0A9W8DBM6-F1
#
_cell.length_a   1.000
_cell.length_b   1.000
_cell.length_c   1.000
_cell.angle_alpha   90.00
_cell.angle_beta   90.00
_cell.angle_gamma   90.00
#
_symmetry.space_group_name_H-M   'P 1'
#
loop_
_entity.id
_entity.type
_entity.pdbx_description
1 polymer ?
#
loop_
_entity_poly.entity_id
_entity_poly.type
_entity_poly.pdbx_seq_one_letter_code
_entity_poly.pdbx_strand_id
1 'polypeptide(L)'
;MGRKKETVTYSSTFSTSVREGSMGAGVQFASSLDPLSDQNSNVVEHYRPRVSYYMREQAGNFHYGKQHPMKPHRLTLTNHLVLNYGLHKYMDVYEPRRATEEEIRQFHAADYIDFLKRVTPDNQSDFGNCFSEFNIGDDCPIFDGMWDFCRIYSGASIEAARKLVSGASDIAVNWMGGLHHAKKYEPSGFCYVNDIVLAILQLLRYYPRVLYVDIDIHHGDGVQEAFYTTDRVMTCSFHKYNGEFFPGTGAIDEMGSGLGKFYAINVPLQDGIDDRSYTQLFKTVMTAVMETFKPGAIVLQCGADSLGLDRLGVFNLSIAAHGECVKFMRRFGVPMMVIGGGGYTIRNVARCWTYETGIVCGADLPNQLPNTVYNEFFAPDYSLHPQLSGRVVNHNSRPYLNALTARILEQLRYLKGAPSVQMQEAPPDIQGFLESEEHRQKDIDDDANKGKQDRSGRREHIAELYEGDHDHDHDAEDMVKTTRGTALGEDIKLVLIIRTDLGMSKGKVAAQCSHATLACYKDARKRAAELVKLWELMGQTKVTLKCSSEEEMLQMERKARGCGLIAQSICDAGRTQIAAGSRTVLGIGPGPASLIDKVSGHLQLY
;
A
#
# COMPACT_ATOMS: atom_id res chain seq x y z
N MET A 1 46.46 -7.36 49.24
CA MET A 1 46.18 -8.45 48.29
C MET A 1 45.33 -7.89 47.16
N GLY A 2 45.99 -7.52 46.06
CA GLY A 2 45.41 -6.72 44.97
C GLY A 2 44.71 -7.55 43.91
N ARG A 3 43.57 -7.05 43.43
CA ARG A 3 42.83 -7.54 42.26
C ARG A 3 43.56 -7.13 40.98
N LYS A 4 43.94 -8.10 40.14
CA LYS A 4 44.45 -7.85 38.78
C LYS A 4 43.27 -7.69 37.81
N LYS A 5 43.27 -6.56 37.09
CA LYS A 5 42.58 -6.37 35.82
C LYS A 5 43.45 -7.01 34.73
N GLU A 6 42.88 -7.88 33.91
CA GLU A 6 43.52 -8.34 32.67
C GLU A 6 42.93 -7.57 31.50
N THR A 7 43.82 -6.91 30.76
CA THR A 7 43.55 -6.19 29.52
C THR A 7 44.14 -7.05 28.41
N VAL A 8 43.31 -7.55 27.50
CA VAL A 8 43.77 -8.32 26.33
C VAL A 8 43.86 -7.39 25.13
N THR A 9 45.08 -7.08 24.73
CA THR A 9 45.45 -6.40 23.48
C THR A 9 45.55 -7.42 22.34
N TYR A 10 44.83 -7.20 21.25
CA TYR A 10 45.02 -7.93 19.98
C TYR A 10 46.15 -7.28 19.18
N SER A 11 47.25 -8.01 18.94
CA SER A 11 48.31 -7.57 18.03
C SER A 11 48.04 -8.08 16.60
N SER A 12 47.95 -7.15 15.67
CA SER A 12 47.99 -7.37 14.23
C SER A 12 49.41 -7.69 13.77
N THR A 13 49.62 -8.83 13.11
CA THR A 13 50.80 -9.05 12.26
C THR A 13 50.36 -9.66 10.94
N PHE A 14 50.26 -8.80 9.93
CA PHE A 14 50.26 -9.19 8.51
C PHE A 14 51.70 -9.53 8.11
N SER A 15 51.89 -10.72 7.52
CA SER A 15 53.14 -11.12 6.87
C SER A 15 52.83 -11.49 5.42
N THR A 16 53.16 -10.58 4.51
CA THR A 16 53.23 -10.79 3.06
C THR A 16 54.37 -11.72 2.70
N SER A 17 54.08 -12.83 2.01
CA SER A 17 55.07 -13.52 1.18
C SER A 17 54.45 -13.87 -0.17
N VAL A 18 54.93 -13.17 -1.19
CA VAL A 18 54.68 -13.42 -2.61
C VAL A 18 55.54 -14.62 -3.04
N ARG A 19 54.92 -15.65 -3.62
CA ARG A 19 55.61 -16.61 -4.48
C ARG A 19 54.75 -16.91 -5.70
N GLU A 20 55.29 -16.51 -6.86
CA GLU A 20 54.83 -16.88 -8.19
C GLU A 20 55.00 -18.39 -8.42
N GLY A 21 54.02 -18.98 -9.11
CA GLY A 21 54.03 -20.37 -9.53
C GLY A 21 52.82 -20.71 -10.38
N SER A 22 52.96 -20.56 -11.68
CA SER A 22 51.99 -20.95 -12.72
C SER A 22 51.83 -22.47 -12.80
N MET A 23 50.58 -22.96 -12.91
CA MET A 23 50.09 -23.77 -14.05
C MET A 23 48.73 -24.41 -13.71
N GLY A 24 47.73 -24.07 -14.52
CA GLY A 24 46.80 -25.03 -15.13
C GLY A 24 45.82 -25.82 -14.24
N ALA A 25 44.65 -25.25 -13.98
CA ALA A 25 43.38 -25.98 -13.98
C ALA A 25 42.24 -24.97 -14.17
N GLY A 26 41.67 -24.93 -15.38
CA GLY A 26 40.52 -24.09 -15.68
C GLY A 26 39.32 -24.54 -14.87
N VAL A 27 38.91 -23.74 -13.89
CA VAL A 27 37.60 -23.88 -13.24
C VAL A 27 36.60 -23.21 -14.17
N GLN A 28 35.86 -24.01 -14.93
CA GLN A 28 34.66 -23.57 -15.63
C GLN A 28 33.66 -23.10 -14.58
N PHE A 29 33.37 -21.80 -14.54
CA PHE A 29 32.17 -21.29 -13.90
C PHE A 29 30.98 -21.88 -14.66
N ALA A 30 30.18 -22.71 -14.00
CA ALA A 30 28.89 -23.14 -14.52
C ALA A 30 27.94 -21.94 -14.52
N SER A 31 27.97 -21.18 -15.62
CA SER A 31 26.95 -20.23 -15.99
C SER A 31 25.83 -20.97 -16.70
N SER A 32 24.76 -21.30 -15.99
CA SER A 32 23.48 -21.67 -16.63
C SER A 32 22.33 -21.61 -15.62
N LEU A 33 21.84 -20.40 -15.36
CA LEU A 33 20.40 -20.23 -15.20
C LEU A 33 19.88 -19.86 -16.59
N ASP A 34 19.78 -20.87 -17.46
CA ASP A 34 19.08 -20.72 -18.74
C ASP A 34 17.58 -20.79 -18.46
N PRO A 35 16.76 -19.98 -19.15
CA PRO A 35 15.32 -20.14 -19.12
C PRO A 35 14.96 -21.42 -19.86
N LEU A 36 14.85 -22.53 -19.13
CA LEU A 36 14.20 -23.72 -19.65
C LEU A 36 12.72 -23.39 -19.80
N SER A 37 12.32 -23.14 -21.05
CA SER A 37 10.95 -23.37 -21.48
C SER A 37 10.57 -24.78 -21.04
N ASP A 38 9.58 -24.88 -20.17
CA ASP A 38 8.95 -26.12 -19.79
C ASP A 38 8.47 -26.84 -21.06
N GLN A 39 9.23 -27.84 -21.54
CA GLN A 39 8.89 -28.58 -22.77
C GLN A 39 7.67 -29.52 -22.58
N ASN A 40 6.87 -29.33 -21.54
CA ASN A 40 5.56 -29.97 -21.41
C ASN A 40 4.43 -29.05 -20.91
N SER A 41 4.59 -27.73 -20.96
CA SER A 41 3.46 -26.79 -20.91
C SER A 41 3.65 -25.69 -21.96
N ASN A 42 2.87 -25.75 -23.05
CA ASN A 42 2.85 -24.75 -24.12
C ASN A 42 2.16 -23.44 -23.67
N VAL A 43 2.63 -22.84 -22.57
CA VAL A 43 2.24 -21.49 -22.15
C VAL A 43 3.50 -20.73 -21.78
N VAL A 44 4.17 -20.19 -22.80
CA VAL A 44 5.19 -19.16 -22.57
C VAL A 44 4.47 -17.96 -21.93
N GLU A 45 4.85 -17.58 -20.71
CA GLU A 45 4.28 -16.42 -20.02
C GLU A 45 4.59 -15.18 -20.87
N HIS A 46 3.60 -14.69 -21.65
CA HIS A 46 3.76 -13.60 -22.62
C HIS A 46 4.10 -12.24 -21.96
N TYR A 47 4.07 -12.17 -20.63
CA TYR A 47 4.28 -10.98 -19.83
C TYR A 47 5.23 -11.30 -18.68
N ARG A 48 6.38 -10.63 -18.64
CA ARG A 48 7.26 -10.61 -17.48
C ARG A 48 6.96 -9.33 -16.68
N PRO A 49 6.45 -9.42 -15.44
CA PRO A 49 6.17 -8.23 -14.65
C PRO A 49 7.46 -7.48 -14.33
N ARG A 50 7.43 -6.15 -14.36
CA ARG A 50 8.51 -5.31 -13.82
C ARG A 50 8.41 -5.32 -12.30
N VAL A 51 9.46 -5.84 -11.67
CA VAL A 51 9.53 -5.99 -10.22
C VAL A 51 10.46 -4.91 -9.67
N SER A 52 10.00 -4.14 -8.69
CA SER A 52 10.86 -3.30 -7.84
C SER A 52 11.05 -3.95 -6.47
N TYR A 53 12.26 -3.84 -5.92
CA TYR A 53 12.65 -4.45 -4.66
C TYR A 53 13.32 -3.40 -3.76
N TYR A 54 12.78 -3.22 -2.55
CA TYR A 54 13.25 -2.20 -1.62
C TYR A 54 14.06 -2.84 -0.51
N MET A 55 15.34 -2.45 -0.40
CA MET A 55 16.21 -2.89 0.68
C MET A 55 17.12 -1.78 1.17
N ARG A 56 17.38 -1.77 2.48
CA ARG A 56 18.39 -0.91 3.10
C ARG A 56 19.26 -1.79 3.98
N GLU A 57 20.57 -1.80 3.73
CA GLU A 57 21.52 -2.67 4.43
C GLU A 57 21.47 -2.47 5.96
N GLN A 58 21.31 -1.23 6.39
CA GLN A 58 21.25 -0.84 7.80
C GLN A 58 19.98 -1.35 8.53
N ALA A 59 18.92 -1.74 7.81
CA ALA A 59 17.66 -2.16 8.42
C ALA A 59 17.81 -3.43 9.28
N GLY A 60 18.79 -4.29 8.98
CA GLY A 60 19.06 -5.48 9.78
C GLY A 60 19.88 -5.24 11.05
N ASN A 61 20.39 -4.01 11.25
CA ASN A 61 21.22 -3.65 12.41
C ASN A 61 20.41 -3.23 13.63
N PHE A 62 19.12 -2.92 13.45
CA PHE A 62 18.22 -2.60 14.56
C PHE A 62 17.93 -3.84 15.41
N HIS A 63 17.80 -3.65 16.72
CA HIS A 63 17.69 -4.75 17.66
C HIS A 63 16.73 -4.42 18.82
N TYR A 64 15.54 -5.05 18.80
CA TYR A 64 14.44 -4.81 19.74
C TYR A 64 14.78 -5.14 21.20
N GLY A 65 15.81 -5.97 21.43
CA GLY A 65 16.19 -6.41 22.77
C GLY A 65 16.69 -7.86 22.76
N LYS A 66 17.50 -8.22 23.77
CA LYS A 66 18.22 -9.50 23.79
C LYS A 66 17.28 -10.70 23.67
N GLN A 67 16.20 -10.71 24.45
CA GLN A 67 15.25 -11.82 24.51
C GLN A 67 14.08 -11.70 23.53
N HIS A 68 13.88 -10.50 22.97
CA HIS A 68 12.73 -10.18 22.11
C HIS A 68 12.72 -11.04 20.83
N PRO A 69 11.56 -11.59 20.41
CA PRO A 69 11.46 -12.50 19.27
C PRO A 69 11.64 -11.79 17.92
N MET A 70 11.18 -10.54 17.77
CA MET A 70 11.42 -9.75 16.55
C MET A 70 12.91 -9.48 16.37
N LYS A 71 13.49 -9.97 15.28
CA LYS A 71 14.90 -9.79 14.90
C LYS A 71 15.00 -9.21 13.48
N PRO A 72 15.17 -7.88 13.33
CA PRO A 72 15.34 -7.25 12.01
C PRO A 72 16.47 -7.85 11.18
N HIS A 73 17.48 -8.47 11.79
CA HIS A 73 18.56 -9.18 11.10
C HIS A 73 18.08 -10.27 10.10
N ARG A 74 16.84 -10.79 10.23
CA ARG A 74 16.23 -11.66 9.22
C ARG A 74 16.21 -11.02 7.81
N LEU A 75 16.10 -9.69 7.74
CA LEU A 75 16.16 -8.89 6.51
C LEU A 75 17.52 -8.97 5.84
N THR A 76 18.61 -8.89 6.62
CA THR A 76 19.97 -9.07 6.11
C THR A 76 20.15 -10.45 5.49
N LEU A 77 19.67 -11.49 6.17
CA LEU A 77 19.73 -12.87 5.65
C LEU A 77 18.96 -13.01 4.33
N THR A 78 17.73 -12.46 4.26
CA THR A 78 16.93 -12.46 3.02
C THR A 78 17.65 -11.74 1.89
N ASN A 79 18.13 -10.51 2.11
CA ASN A 79 18.80 -9.71 1.08
C ASN A 79 20.04 -10.44 0.54
N HIS A 80 20.85 -11.03 1.43
CA HIS A 80 22.02 -11.80 1.00
C HIS A 80 21.65 -13.02 0.16
N LEU A 81 20.63 -13.79 0.54
CA LEU A 81 20.17 -14.91 -0.28
C LEU A 81 19.63 -14.44 -1.64
N VAL A 82 18.77 -13.42 -1.66
CA VAL A 82 18.22 -12.82 -2.88
C VAL A 82 19.33 -12.37 -3.84
N LEU A 83 20.35 -11.67 -3.32
CA LEU A 83 21.48 -11.22 -4.12
C LEU A 83 22.32 -12.41 -4.66
N ASN A 84 22.60 -13.41 -3.82
CA ASN A 84 23.45 -14.55 -4.19
C ASN A 84 22.76 -15.59 -5.08
N TYR A 85 21.42 -15.65 -5.06
CA TYR A 85 20.64 -16.36 -6.09
C TYR A 85 20.62 -15.61 -7.44
N GLY A 86 21.09 -14.36 -7.49
CA GLY A 86 21.12 -13.57 -8.71
C GLY A 86 19.79 -12.89 -9.05
N LEU A 87 18.83 -12.86 -8.12
CA LEU A 87 17.48 -12.32 -8.37
C LEU A 87 17.48 -10.82 -8.71
N HIS A 88 18.46 -10.06 -8.22
CA HIS A 88 18.67 -8.64 -8.57
C HIS A 88 18.87 -8.39 -10.07
N LYS A 89 19.12 -9.42 -10.88
CA LYS A 89 19.20 -9.30 -12.35
C LYS A 89 17.82 -9.29 -13.03
N TYR A 90 16.76 -9.62 -12.29
CA TYR A 90 15.39 -9.74 -12.78
C TYR A 90 14.45 -8.69 -12.18
N MET A 91 14.98 -7.76 -11.38
CA MET A 91 14.23 -6.74 -10.67
C MET A 91 15.08 -5.48 -10.45
N ASP A 92 14.42 -4.33 -10.34
CA ASP A 92 15.07 -3.07 -10.01
C ASP A 92 15.20 -2.94 -8.49
N VAL A 93 16.43 -2.79 -8.00
CA VAL A 93 16.72 -2.71 -6.58
C VAL A 93 16.86 -1.25 -6.16
N TYR A 94 16.06 -0.83 -5.18
CA TYR A 94 16.04 0.52 -4.66
C TYR A 94 16.43 0.56 -3.18
N GLU A 95 17.21 1.58 -2.83
CA GLU A 95 17.40 1.95 -1.43
C GLU A 95 16.29 2.95 -1.04
N PRO A 96 15.35 2.57 -0.15
CA PRO A 96 14.21 3.42 0.16
C PRO A 96 14.63 4.64 0.96
N ARG A 97 13.98 5.77 0.72
CA ARG A 97 14.11 6.93 1.62
C ARG A 97 13.43 6.68 2.97
N ARG A 98 13.77 7.50 3.95
CA ARG A 98 13.03 7.58 5.21
C ARG A 98 11.70 8.29 4.96
N ALA A 99 10.60 7.74 5.49
CA ALA A 99 9.31 8.43 5.50
C ALA A 99 9.42 9.76 6.24
N THR A 100 8.72 10.77 5.74
CA THR A 100 8.57 12.05 6.43
C THR A 100 7.56 11.92 7.57
N GLU A 101 7.59 12.86 8.50
CA GLU A 101 6.65 12.87 9.61
C GLU A 101 5.22 13.13 9.11
N GLU A 102 5.09 14.02 8.15
CA GLU A 102 3.84 14.39 7.47
C GLU A 102 3.19 13.18 6.79
N GLU A 103 4.01 12.30 6.20
CA GLU A 103 3.52 11.06 5.61
C GLU A 103 3.01 10.07 6.63
N ILE A 104 3.73 9.88 7.73
CA ILE A 104 3.31 8.95 8.81
C ILE A 104 2.04 9.48 9.49
N ARG A 105 1.92 10.81 9.66
CA ARG A 105 0.75 11.49 10.21
C ARG A 105 -0.49 11.45 9.30
N GLN A 106 -0.40 10.93 8.07
CA GLN A 106 -1.59 10.70 7.23
C GLN A 106 -2.55 9.68 7.86
N PHE A 107 -2.03 8.78 8.70
CA PHE A 107 -2.84 7.85 9.48
C PHE A 107 -2.69 8.09 10.98
N HIS A 108 -1.46 8.11 11.48
CA HIS A 108 -1.19 8.14 12.91
C HIS A 108 -1.44 9.51 13.53
N ALA A 109 -1.81 9.50 14.81
CA ALA A 109 -2.03 10.72 15.56
C ALA A 109 -0.73 11.51 15.81
N ALA A 110 -0.87 12.82 15.85
CA ALA A 110 0.24 13.77 15.99
C ALA A 110 1.05 13.54 17.28
N ASP A 111 0.36 13.43 18.40
CA ASP A 111 0.91 13.19 19.74
C ASP A 111 1.63 11.84 19.83
N TYR A 112 1.06 10.78 19.27
CA TYR A 112 1.69 9.46 19.20
C TYR A 112 3.01 9.49 18.42
N ILE A 113 3.04 10.16 17.27
CA ILE A 113 4.27 10.29 16.47
C ILE A 113 5.30 11.19 17.14
N ASP A 114 4.87 12.28 17.77
CA ASP A 114 5.72 13.13 18.59
C ASP A 114 6.40 12.34 19.71
N PHE A 115 5.68 11.42 20.35
CA PHE A 115 6.21 10.53 21.36
C PHE A 115 7.24 9.55 20.79
N LEU A 116 6.91 8.78 19.73
CA LEU A 116 7.84 7.83 19.11
C LEU A 116 9.15 8.49 18.64
N LYS A 117 9.08 9.74 18.19
CA LYS A 117 10.23 10.53 17.73
C LYS A 117 11.16 10.96 18.87
N ARG A 118 10.62 11.23 20.06
CA ARG A 118 11.36 11.79 21.20
C ARG A 118 11.87 10.73 22.17
N VAL A 119 11.16 9.62 22.29
CA VAL A 119 11.48 8.57 23.25
C VAL A 119 12.74 7.80 22.81
N THR A 120 13.66 7.63 23.74
CA THR A 120 14.94 6.92 23.58
C THR A 120 15.20 6.08 24.82
N PRO A 121 16.10 5.08 24.75
CA PRO A 121 16.47 4.32 25.94
C PRO A 121 17.01 5.18 27.09
N ASP A 122 17.64 6.33 26.79
CA ASP A 122 18.28 7.21 27.78
C ASP A 122 17.28 8.12 28.52
N ASN A 123 16.20 8.53 27.86
CA ASN A 123 15.20 9.45 28.42
C ASN A 123 13.85 8.77 28.73
N GLN A 124 13.73 7.46 28.56
CA GLN A 124 12.47 6.72 28.74
C GLN A 124 11.84 6.93 30.13
N SER A 125 12.65 7.16 31.17
CA SER A 125 12.17 7.47 32.53
C SER A 125 11.33 8.75 32.59
N ASP A 126 11.61 9.72 31.71
CA ASP A 126 10.93 11.02 31.67
C ASP A 126 9.53 10.90 31.04
N PHE A 127 9.28 9.80 30.32
CA PHE A 127 8.02 9.50 29.64
C PHE A 127 7.18 8.44 30.37
N GLY A 128 7.49 8.11 31.63
CA GLY A 128 6.82 7.02 32.35
C GLY A 128 5.29 7.14 32.42
N ASN A 129 4.75 8.37 32.45
CA ASN A 129 3.30 8.62 32.45
C ASN A 129 2.63 8.29 31.10
N CYS A 130 3.39 8.32 30.00
CA CYS A 130 2.91 8.07 28.64
C CYS A 130 2.93 6.57 28.27
N PHE A 131 3.55 5.70 29.08
CA PHE A 131 3.67 4.28 28.74
C PHE A 131 2.33 3.56 28.74
N SER A 132 1.48 3.85 29.73
CA SER A 132 0.11 3.32 29.76
C SER A 132 -0.80 3.97 28.73
N GLU A 133 -0.51 5.22 28.35
CA GLU A 133 -1.31 5.97 27.36
C GLU A 133 -1.07 5.47 25.94
N PHE A 134 0.19 5.19 25.58
CA PHE A 134 0.59 4.73 24.25
C PHE A 134 0.98 3.26 24.22
N ASN A 135 0.48 2.42 25.12
CA ASN A 135 0.72 0.96 25.13
C ASN A 135 2.19 0.53 24.85
N ILE A 136 3.16 1.30 25.36
CA ILE A 136 4.58 0.96 25.27
C ILE A 136 4.94 0.13 26.49
N GLY A 137 5.57 -1.01 26.24
CA GLY A 137 5.84 -2.00 27.28
C GLY A 137 6.63 -3.19 26.76
N ASP A 138 6.39 -4.35 27.35
CA ASP A 138 7.20 -5.56 27.13
C ASP A 138 7.17 -6.06 25.68
N ASP A 139 5.98 -6.03 25.05
CA ASP A 139 5.84 -6.45 23.65
C ASP A 139 6.37 -5.37 22.68
N CYS A 140 6.20 -4.08 22.99
CA CYS A 140 6.68 -2.98 22.14
C CYS A 140 7.77 -2.18 22.88
N PRO A 141 9.02 -2.71 22.98
CA PRO A 141 10.07 -2.10 23.77
C PRO A 141 10.67 -0.85 23.11
N ILE A 142 11.13 0.10 23.92
CA ILE A 142 11.96 1.21 23.44
C ILE A 142 13.37 0.70 23.17
N PHE A 143 13.88 0.90 21.95
CA PHE A 143 15.23 0.52 21.56
C PHE A 143 15.94 1.61 20.77
N ASP A 144 17.26 1.54 20.71
CA ASP A 144 18.08 2.52 20.01
C ASP A 144 17.77 2.53 18.50
N GLY A 145 17.51 3.73 17.96
CA GLY A 145 17.12 3.91 16.56
C GLY A 145 15.68 3.48 16.22
N MET A 146 14.80 3.22 17.20
CA MET A 146 13.39 2.82 16.96
C MET A 146 12.66 3.70 15.95
N TRP A 147 12.74 5.03 16.11
CA TRP A 147 12.11 5.97 15.18
C TRP A 147 12.69 5.87 13.77
N ASP A 148 14.00 5.68 13.65
CA ASP A 148 14.65 5.55 12.34
C ASP A 148 14.20 4.27 11.63
N PHE A 149 14.09 3.16 12.36
CA PHE A 149 13.54 1.91 11.85
C PHE A 149 12.12 2.10 11.33
N CYS A 150 11.24 2.77 12.09
CA CYS A 150 9.87 3.12 11.69
C CYS A 150 9.83 3.86 10.36
N ARG A 151 10.70 4.87 10.21
CA ARG A 151 10.76 5.67 8.98
C ARG A 151 11.30 4.89 7.79
N ILE A 152 12.25 3.97 7.99
CA ILE A 152 12.84 3.17 6.91
C ILE A 152 11.79 2.24 6.30
N TYR A 153 11.13 1.41 7.11
CA TYR A 153 10.18 0.44 6.55
C TYR A 153 8.93 1.14 6.00
N SER A 154 8.48 2.23 6.63
CA SER A 154 7.33 3.00 6.15
C SER A 154 7.62 3.73 4.83
N GLY A 155 8.83 4.29 4.70
CA GLY A 155 9.26 4.98 3.49
C GLY A 155 9.31 4.03 2.29
N ALA A 156 9.80 2.81 2.51
CA ALA A 156 9.81 1.76 1.51
C ALA A 156 8.40 1.38 1.03
N SER A 157 7.44 1.18 1.94
CA SER A 157 6.05 0.85 1.58
C SER A 157 5.35 1.99 0.83
N ILE A 158 5.59 3.24 1.23
CA ILE A 158 5.06 4.42 0.53
C ILE A 158 5.66 4.55 -0.88
N GLU A 159 6.98 4.37 -1.03
CA GLU A 159 7.66 4.45 -2.32
C GLU A 159 7.23 3.30 -3.25
N ALA A 160 7.11 2.09 -2.72
CA ALA A 160 6.55 0.94 -3.41
C ALA A 160 5.13 1.22 -3.94
N ALA A 161 4.26 1.82 -3.12
CA ALA A 161 2.89 2.17 -3.55
C ALA A 161 2.92 3.22 -4.68
N ARG A 162 3.81 4.20 -4.60
CA ARG A 162 3.98 5.23 -5.65
C ARG A 162 4.50 4.65 -6.97
N LYS A 163 5.40 3.67 -6.94
CA LYS A 163 5.84 2.96 -8.16
C LYS A 163 4.71 2.16 -8.82
N LEU A 164 3.81 1.57 -8.04
CA LEU A 164 2.62 0.91 -8.58
C LEU A 164 1.66 1.93 -9.20
N VAL A 165 1.37 3.03 -8.50
CA VAL A 165 0.46 4.10 -8.97
C VAL A 165 0.96 4.74 -10.27
N SER A 166 2.26 5.02 -10.39
CA SER A 166 2.87 5.58 -11.61
C SER A 166 2.94 4.59 -12.77
N GLY A 167 2.69 3.30 -12.52
CA GLY A 167 2.89 2.24 -13.50
C GLY A 167 4.36 2.02 -13.84
N ALA A 168 5.30 2.45 -12.99
CA ALA A 168 6.72 2.16 -13.14
C ALA A 168 7.07 0.71 -12.74
N SER A 169 6.27 0.12 -11.86
CA SER A 169 6.36 -1.30 -11.49
C SER A 169 5.00 -1.97 -11.57
N ASP A 170 5.02 -3.27 -11.87
CA ASP A 170 3.84 -4.11 -11.86
C ASP A 170 3.74 -4.88 -10.53
N ILE A 171 4.91 -5.21 -9.95
CA ILE A 171 5.04 -5.77 -8.60
C ILE A 171 6.09 -4.96 -7.83
N ALA A 172 5.81 -4.62 -6.56
CA ALA A 172 6.74 -3.94 -5.67
C ALA A 172 6.93 -4.75 -4.38
N VAL A 173 8.17 -5.02 -3.98
CA VAL A 173 8.52 -5.90 -2.86
C VAL A 173 9.20 -5.13 -1.74
N ASN A 174 8.64 -5.17 -0.53
CA ASN A 174 9.25 -4.61 0.68
C ASN A 174 9.19 -5.59 1.86
N TRP A 175 10.26 -6.34 2.08
CA TRP A 175 10.32 -7.28 3.21
C TRP A 175 10.50 -6.63 4.58
N MET A 176 10.89 -5.35 4.63
CA MET A 176 11.10 -4.63 5.88
C MET A 176 9.79 -4.21 6.56
N GLY A 177 8.73 -4.02 5.76
CA GLY A 177 7.41 -3.58 6.20
C GLY A 177 6.49 -4.75 6.58
N GLY A 178 5.18 -4.47 6.55
CA GLY A 178 4.15 -5.45 6.85
C GLY A 178 3.76 -5.49 8.32
N LEU A 179 3.98 -4.39 9.05
CA LEU A 179 3.76 -4.30 10.50
C LEU A 179 2.28 -3.98 10.78
N HIS A 180 1.44 -5.01 10.62
CA HIS A 180 -0.02 -4.89 10.52
C HIS A 180 -0.78 -4.60 11.83
N HIS A 181 -0.15 -4.74 13.00
CA HIS A 181 -0.82 -4.58 14.30
C HIS A 181 -0.88 -3.14 14.80
N ALA A 182 -0.01 -2.25 14.27
CA ALA A 182 0.07 -0.87 14.71
C ALA A 182 -1.28 -0.16 14.53
N LYS A 183 -1.73 0.53 15.59
CA LYS A 183 -3.01 1.25 15.63
C LYS A 183 -2.79 2.74 15.35
N LYS A 184 -3.88 3.49 15.26
CA LYS A 184 -3.82 4.93 14.97
C LYS A 184 -3.09 5.72 16.07
N TYR A 185 -3.28 5.33 17.33
CA TYR A 185 -2.81 6.07 18.51
C TYR A 185 -1.78 5.30 19.34
N GLU A 186 -1.50 4.04 19.03
CA GLU A 186 -0.68 3.17 19.87
C GLU A 186 0.05 2.08 19.06
N PRO A 187 1.20 1.59 19.53
CA PRO A 187 1.85 0.40 19.03
C PRO A 187 1.14 -0.85 19.57
N SER A 188 1.28 -1.95 18.84
CA SER A 188 0.76 -3.25 19.25
C SER A 188 1.51 -4.36 18.51
N GLY A 189 1.71 -5.52 19.14
CA GLY A 189 2.28 -6.71 18.49
C GLY A 189 3.58 -6.45 17.72
N PHE A 190 4.55 -5.77 18.35
CA PHE A 190 5.86 -5.40 17.78
C PHE A 190 5.82 -4.31 16.70
N CYS A 191 4.64 -3.75 16.41
CA CYS A 191 4.37 -2.80 15.35
C CYS A 191 4.14 -1.39 15.92
N TYR A 192 4.92 -0.41 15.44
CA TYR A 192 4.83 0.98 15.89
C TYR A 192 4.08 1.87 14.89
N VAL A 193 4.53 1.87 13.63
CA VAL A 193 3.87 2.55 12.51
C VAL A 193 3.28 1.51 11.56
N ASN A 194 2.03 1.71 11.14
CA ASN A 194 1.33 0.82 10.21
C ASN A 194 1.63 1.26 8.78
N ASP A 195 2.73 0.75 8.22
CA ASP A 195 3.18 1.07 6.87
C ASP A 195 2.24 0.56 5.78
N ILE A 196 1.48 -0.49 6.07
CA ILE A 196 0.47 -1.06 5.18
C ILE A 196 -0.67 -0.07 4.98
N VAL A 197 -1.20 0.51 6.06
CA VAL A 197 -2.26 1.53 5.97
C VAL A 197 -1.77 2.73 5.17
N LEU A 198 -0.54 3.19 5.42
CA LEU A 198 0.07 4.29 4.66
C LEU A 198 0.20 3.96 3.16
N ALA A 199 0.65 2.75 2.82
CA ALA A 199 0.73 2.30 1.44
C ALA A 199 -0.64 2.21 0.76
N ILE A 200 -1.66 1.67 1.45
CA ILE A 200 -3.03 1.59 0.93
C ILE A 200 -3.61 3.00 0.70
N LEU A 201 -3.36 3.95 1.61
CA LEU A 201 -3.78 5.35 1.42
C LEU A 201 -3.15 5.98 0.17
N GLN A 202 -1.90 5.63 -0.18
CA GLN A 202 -1.29 6.06 -1.44
C GLN A 202 -1.96 5.38 -2.65
N LEU A 203 -2.20 4.07 -2.59
CA LEU A 203 -2.88 3.33 -3.66
C LEU A 203 -4.30 3.85 -3.92
N LEU A 204 -5.04 4.19 -2.87
CA LEU A 204 -6.39 4.75 -2.95
C LEU A 204 -6.48 6.12 -3.64
N ARG A 205 -5.34 6.80 -3.88
CA ARG A 205 -5.34 8.02 -4.70
C ARG A 205 -5.61 7.75 -6.17
N TYR A 206 -5.35 6.52 -6.64
CA TYR A 206 -5.47 6.13 -8.04
C TYR A 206 -6.42 4.95 -8.24
N TYR A 207 -6.34 3.93 -7.38
CA TYR A 207 -7.17 2.74 -7.47
C TYR A 207 -8.46 2.91 -6.66
N PRO A 208 -9.64 2.73 -7.27
CA PRO A 208 -10.91 2.84 -6.56
C PRO A 208 -11.07 1.79 -5.45
N ARG A 209 -10.52 0.60 -5.69
CA ARG A 209 -10.61 -0.57 -4.84
C ARG A 209 -9.24 -1.19 -4.63
N VAL A 210 -8.81 -1.32 -3.38
CA VAL A 210 -7.55 -1.95 -3.00
C VAL A 210 -7.87 -3.19 -2.18
N LEU A 211 -7.33 -4.34 -2.56
CA LEU A 211 -7.47 -5.58 -1.80
C LEU A 211 -6.24 -5.76 -0.91
N TYR A 212 -6.47 -5.90 0.39
CA TYR A 212 -5.46 -6.33 1.35
C TYR A 212 -5.62 -7.81 1.65
N VAL A 213 -4.56 -8.60 1.48
CA VAL A 213 -4.51 -10.03 1.78
C VAL A 213 -3.42 -10.28 2.80
N ASP A 214 -3.75 -11.02 3.85
CA ASP A 214 -2.88 -11.24 5.00
C ASP A 214 -2.77 -12.75 5.29
N ILE A 215 -1.55 -13.27 5.15
CA ILE A 215 -1.23 -14.68 5.42
C ILE A 215 -0.30 -14.86 6.63
N ASP A 216 -0.12 -13.81 7.44
CA ASP A 216 0.42 -13.92 8.79
C ASP A 216 -0.44 -14.86 9.65
N ILE A 217 0.18 -15.51 10.64
CA ILE A 217 -0.62 -16.35 11.55
C ILE A 217 -1.52 -15.51 12.47
N HIS A 218 -1.17 -14.26 12.72
CA HIS A 218 -1.95 -13.33 13.54
C HIS A 218 -2.97 -12.59 12.67
N HIS A 219 -4.11 -12.26 13.26
CA HIS A 219 -5.11 -11.44 12.57
C HIS A 219 -4.56 -10.04 12.30
N GLY A 220 -4.66 -9.57 11.06
CA GLY A 220 -4.26 -8.22 10.60
C GLY A 220 -5.18 -7.10 11.09
N ASP A 221 -5.31 -7.01 12.40
CA ASP A 221 -6.30 -6.20 13.11
C ASP A 221 -6.11 -4.69 12.92
N GLY A 222 -4.88 -4.17 12.88
CA GLY A 222 -4.62 -2.74 12.66
C GLY A 222 -5.06 -2.28 11.26
N VAL A 223 -4.83 -3.10 10.23
CA VAL A 223 -5.28 -2.81 8.86
C VAL A 223 -6.80 -2.96 8.74
N GLN A 224 -7.37 -4.03 9.32
CA GLN A 224 -8.82 -4.22 9.37
C GLN A 224 -9.52 -3.03 10.05
N GLU A 225 -9.03 -2.58 11.21
CA GLU A 225 -9.60 -1.47 11.97
C GLU A 225 -9.54 -0.15 11.17
N ALA A 226 -8.40 0.14 10.54
CA ALA A 226 -8.22 1.36 9.75
C ALA A 226 -9.23 1.50 8.59
N PHE A 227 -9.69 0.39 8.04
CA PHE A 227 -10.61 0.36 6.89
C PHE A 227 -11.98 -0.24 7.20
N TYR A 228 -12.32 -0.45 8.48
CA TYR A 228 -13.51 -1.19 8.91
C TYR A 228 -14.84 -0.60 8.43
N THR A 229 -14.85 0.70 8.10
CA THR A 229 -16.05 1.46 7.71
C THR A 229 -16.10 1.84 6.22
N THR A 230 -15.17 1.37 5.37
CA THR A 230 -15.13 1.71 3.94
C THR A 230 -15.29 0.48 3.03
N ASP A 231 -15.92 0.68 1.88
CA ASP A 231 -16.06 -0.30 0.80
C ASP A 231 -14.92 -0.21 -0.24
N ARG A 232 -14.01 0.76 -0.10
CA ARG A 232 -12.89 0.97 -1.03
C ARG A 232 -11.71 0.05 -0.74
N VAL A 233 -11.64 -0.51 0.45
CA VAL A 233 -10.61 -1.48 0.84
C VAL A 233 -11.31 -2.72 1.34
N MET A 234 -10.95 -3.87 0.79
CA MET A 234 -11.35 -5.16 1.34
C MET A 234 -10.16 -5.77 2.06
N THR A 235 -10.34 -6.17 3.32
CA THR A 235 -9.31 -6.89 4.09
C THR A 235 -9.66 -8.38 4.12
N CYS A 236 -8.71 -9.23 3.78
CA CYS A 236 -8.87 -10.69 3.85
C CYS A 236 -7.71 -11.30 4.65
N SER A 237 -8.00 -11.86 5.83
CA SER A 237 -6.97 -12.38 6.74
C SER A 237 -7.21 -13.85 7.08
N PHE A 238 -6.14 -14.65 7.00
CA PHE A 238 -6.12 -16.09 7.28
C PHE A 238 -5.23 -16.38 8.50
N HIS A 239 -5.83 -16.51 9.68
CA HIS A 239 -5.10 -16.47 10.93
C HIS A 239 -5.58 -17.54 11.91
N LYS A 240 -4.77 -17.84 12.93
CA LYS A 240 -5.18 -18.66 14.06
C LYS A 240 -6.21 -17.90 14.91
N TYR A 241 -7.30 -18.55 15.29
CA TYR A 241 -8.32 -17.96 16.14
C TYR A 241 -8.92 -18.97 17.13
N ASN A 242 -8.89 -18.60 18.40
CA ASN A 242 -9.63 -19.25 19.49
C ASN A 242 -10.18 -18.23 20.51
N GLY A 243 -10.13 -16.93 20.18
CA GLY A 243 -10.46 -15.83 21.10
C GLY A 243 -9.39 -15.48 22.14
N GLU A 244 -8.32 -16.28 22.26
CA GLU A 244 -7.23 -16.08 23.23
C GLU A 244 -5.87 -15.81 22.56
N PHE A 245 -5.65 -16.35 21.36
CA PHE A 245 -4.45 -16.11 20.57
C PHE A 245 -4.40 -14.66 20.11
N PHE A 246 -3.25 -13.99 20.31
CA PHE A 246 -3.06 -12.59 19.94
C PHE A 246 -3.45 -12.36 18.47
N PRO A 247 -4.17 -11.27 18.12
CA PRO A 247 -4.63 -10.16 18.99
C PRO A 247 -6.01 -10.39 19.66
N GLY A 248 -6.58 -11.59 19.58
CA GLY A 248 -7.90 -11.91 20.15
C GLY A 248 -9.10 -11.46 19.30
N THR A 249 -8.86 -10.87 18.12
CA THR A 249 -9.86 -10.44 17.14
C THR A 249 -9.78 -11.29 15.86
N GLY A 250 -10.62 -11.00 14.86
CA GLY A 250 -10.67 -11.75 13.60
C GLY A 250 -11.72 -12.87 13.62
N ALA A 251 -12.73 -12.75 14.47
CA ALA A 251 -13.85 -13.67 14.44
C ALA A 251 -14.57 -13.61 13.08
N ILE A 252 -15.17 -14.73 12.66
CA ILE A 252 -15.87 -14.83 11.36
C ILE A 252 -17.05 -13.86 11.21
N ASP A 253 -17.61 -13.37 12.30
CA ASP A 253 -18.71 -12.40 12.36
C ASP A 253 -18.24 -10.94 12.39
N GLU A 254 -16.93 -10.67 12.53
CA GLU A 254 -16.33 -9.36 12.33
C GLU A 254 -16.26 -9.05 10.82
N MET A 255 -17.36 -8.57 10.25
CA MET A 255 -17.52 -8.38 8.81
C MET A 255 -17.43 -6.92 8.35
N GLY A 256 -16.92 -6.00 9.19
CA GLY A 256 -16.95 -4.57 8.91
C GLY A 256 -18.29 -3.91 9.30
N SER A 257 -18.35 -2.59 9.18
CA SER A 257 -19.50 -1.79 9.62
C SER A 257 -19.80 -0.63 8.67
N GLY A 258 -21.03 -0.08 8.75
CA GLY A 258 -21.45 1.00 7.85
C GLY A 258 -21.31 0.61 6.37
N LEU A 259 -20.60 1.43 5.59
CA LEU A 259 -20.29 1.15 4.18
C LEU A 259 -19.32 -0.04 4.03
N GLY A 260 -18.43 -0.26 5.00
CA GLY A 260 -17.47 -1.38 5.01
C GLY A 260 -18.06 -2.72 5.43
N LYS A 261 -19.38 -2.81 5.66
CA LYS A 261 -20.02 -4.09 5.97
C LYS A 261 -19.88 -5.06 4.78
N PHE A 262 -19.42 -6.27 5.07
CA PHE A 262 -19.00 -7.33 4.14
C PHE A 262 -17.66 -7.08 3.41
N TYR A 263 -16.90 -6.05 3.78
CA TYR A 263 -15.55 -5.78 3.23
C TYR A 263 -14.41 -6.22 4.15
N ALA A 264 -14.70 -6.75 5.34
CA ALA A 264 -13.74 -7.49 6.15
C ALA A 264 -14.07 -8.99 6.08
N ILE A 265 -13.14 -9.78 5.52
CA ILE A 265 -13.24 -11.23 5.37
C ILE A 265 -12.23 -11.88 6.29
N ASN A 266 -12.73 -12.52 7.34
CA ASN A 266 -11.92 -13.23 8.31
C ASN A 266 -12.02 -14.74 8.12
N VAL A 267 -10.87 -15.40 8.07
CA VAL A 267 -10.75 -16.86 7.93
C VAL A 267 -10.08 -17.41 9.20
N PRO A 268 -10.84 -17.56 10.31
CA PRO A 268 -10.32 -18.10 11.55
C PRO A 268 -9.97 -19.58 11.39
N LEU A 269 -8.75 -19.96 11.78
CA LEU A 269 -8.20 -21.31 11.68
C LEU A 269 -7.77 -21.85 13.04
N GLN A 270 -7.64 -23.17 13.13
CA GLN A 270 -7.13 -23.89 14.29
C GLN A 270 -5.67 -24.30 14.09
N ASP A 271 -5.06 -24.85 15.13
CA ASP A 271 -3.66 -25.26 15.14
C ASP A 271 -3.34 -26.30 14.07
N GLY A 272 -2.10 -26.26 13.60
CA GLY A 272 -1.50 -27.31 12.78
C GLY A 272 -2.04 -27.45 11.36
N ILE A 273 -2.71 -26.42 10.80
CA ILE A 273 -3.17 -26.46 9.41
C ILE A 273 -2.02 -26.82 8.46
N ASP A 274 -2.28 -27.77 7.56
CA ASP A 274 -1.30 -28.29 6.60
C ASP A 274 -1.38 -27.61 5.23
N ASP A 275 -0.32 -27.81 4.44
CA ASP A 275 -0.15 -27.25 3.09
C ASP A 275 -1.39 -27.46 2.19
N ARG A 276 -1.93 -28.67 2.15
CA ARG A 276 -3.04 -29.02 1.26
C ARG A 276 -4.32 -28.30 1.69
N SER A 277 -4.61 -28.32 2.98
CA SER A 277 -5.81 -27.71 3.55
C SER A 277 -5.78 -26.19 3.38
N TYR A 278 -4.63 -25.57 3.68
CA TYR A 278 -4.46 -24.12 3.57
C TYR A 278 -4.53 -23.65 2.12
N THR A 279 -3.74 -24.25 1.22
CA THR A 279 -3.71 -23.82 -0.20
C THR A 279 -5.04 -24.02 -0.91
N GLN A 280 -5.78 -25.10 -0.61
CA GLN A 280 -7.12 -25.31 -1.17
C GLN A 280 -8.10 -24.25 -0.68
N LEU A 281 -8.13 -24.00 0.64
CA LEU A 281 -8.99 -22.98 1.24
C LEU A 281 -8.68 -21.59 0.69
N PHE A 282 -7.41 -21.19 0.71
CA PHE A 282 -6.93 -19.90 0.21
C PHE A 282 -7.35 -19.69 -1.24
N LYS A 283 -7.07 -20.65 -2.14
CA LYS A 283 -7.44 -20.54 -3.56
C LYS A 283 -8.95 -20.42 -3.75
N THR A 284 -9.77 -21.17 -3.01
CA THR A 284 -11.23 -21.08 -3.09
C THR A 284 -11.75 -19.71 -2.63
N VAL A 285 -11.32 -19.24 -1.46
CA VAL A 285 -11.75 -17.94 -0.91
C VAL A 285 -11.28 -16.80 -1.80
N MET A 286 -9.99 -16.79 -2.17
CA MET A 286 -9.41 -15.69 -2.94
C MET A 286 -9.93 -15.63 -4.38
N THR A 287 -10.32 -16.75 -4.99
CA THR A 287 -11.03 -16.73 -6.28
C THR A 287 -12.33 -15.93 -6.16
N ALA A 288 -13.16 -16.25 -5.15
CA ALA A 288 -14.45 -15.58 -4.94
C ALA A 288 -14.28 -14.09 -4.57
N VAL A 289 -13.26 -13.76 -3.77
CA VAL A 289 -12.90 -12.38 -3.43
C VAL A 289 -12.53 -11.59 -4.69
N MET A 290 -11.63 -12.12 -5.53
CA MET A 290 -11.20 -11.45 -6.75
C MET A 290 -12.35 -11.25 -7.75
N GLU A 291 -13.23 -12.26 -7.91
CA GLU A 291 -14.40 -12.19 -8.79
C GLU A 291 -15.45 -11.16 -8.30
N THR A 292 -15.65 -11.07 -6.99
CA THR A 292 -16.67 -10.22 -6.37
C THR A 292 -16.19 -8.78 -6.24
N PHE A 293 -15.02 -8.58 -5.62
CA PHE A 293 -14.50 -7.25 -5.27
C PHE A 293 -13.80 -6.57 -6.44
N LYS A 294 -13.18 -7.33 -7.36
CA LYS A 294 -12.49 -6.81 -8.56
C LYS A 294 -11.54 -5.65 -8.23
N PRO A 295 -10.50 -5.86 -7.41
CA PRO A 295 -9.58 -4.80 -7.00
C PRO A 295 -8.77 -4.24 -8.17
N GLY A 296 -8.35 -2.98 -8.06
CA GLY A 296 -7.41 -2.33 -8.99
C GLY A 296 -5.95 -2.47 -8.55
N ALA A 297 -5.71 -2.73 -7.27
CA ALA A 297 -4.39 -3.03 -6.71
C ALA A 297 -4.52 -4.03 -5.55
N ILE A 298 -3.47 -4.81 -5.31
CA ILE A 298 -3.36 -5.77 -4.22
C ILE A 298 -2.19 -5.39 -3.31
N VAL A 299 -2.38 -5.49 -2.00
CA VAL A 299 -1.31 -5.52 -1.00
C VAL A 299 -1.35 -6.88 -0.32
N LEU A 300 -0.32 -7.69 -0.52
CA LEU A 300 -0.18 -9.03 0.04
C LEU A 300 0.89 -9.00 1.14
N GLN A 301 0.44 -9.08 2.38
CA GLN A 301 1.28 -9.28 3.56
C GLN A 301 1.64 -10.76 3.64
N CYS A 302 2.94 -11.06 3.74
CA CYS A 302 3.51 -12.40 3.72
C CYS A 302 4.21 -12.71 5.05
N GLY A 303 3.47 -12.60 6.15
CA GLY A 303 3.92 -12.97 7.49
C GLY A 303 4.39 -14.43 7.54
N ALA A 304 5.68 -14.62 7.78
CA ALA A 304 6.34 -15.93 7.70
C ALA A 304 6.25 -16.74 9.00
N ASP A 305 5.49 -16.28 10.01
CA ASP A 305 5.20 -17.01 11.24
C ASP A 305 4.05 -18.03 11.09
N SER A 306 3.35 -18.02 9.96
CA SER A 306 2.43 -19.09 9.55
C SER A 306 3.18 -20.36 9.10
N LEU A 307 4.51 -20.31 8.95
CA LEU A 307 5.34 -21.47 8.64
C LEU A 307 5.41 -22.47 9.80
N GLY A 308 5.59 -23.74 9.45
CA GLY A 308 5.95 -24.78 10.41
C GLY A 308 7.28 -24.49 11.10
N LEU A 309 7.36 -24.82 12.39
CA LEU A 309 8.54 -24.57 13.24
C LEU A 309 8.89 -23.09 13.44
N ASP A 310 7.91 -22.20 13.27
CA ASP A 310 8.04 -20.86 13.80
C ASP A 310 8.15 -20.88 15.34
N ARG A 311 8.76 -19.84 15.92
CA ARG A 311 8.98 -19.75 17.37
C ARG A 311 7.69 -19.40 18.13
N LEU A 312 6.79 -18.64 17.51
CA LEU A 312 5.52 -18.20 18.09
C LEU A 312 4.31 -18.85 17.40
N GLY A 313 4.40 -19.06 16.09
CA GLY A 313 3.34 -19.66 15.29
C GLY A 313 3.15 -21.16 15.50
N VAL A 314 1.93 -21.63 15.30
CA VAL A 314 1.50 -23.02 15.53
C VAL A 314 0.84 -23.68 14.31
N PHE A 315 1.12 -23.15 13.11
CA PHE A 315 0.75 -23.78 11.84
C PHE A 315 1.83 -24.77 11.37
N ASN A 316 1.56 -25.49 10.28
CA ASN A 316 2.49 -26.48 9.70
C ASN A 316 2.84 -26.16 8.24
N LEU A 317 2.79 -24.90 7.81
CA LEU A 317 3.00 -24.57 6.40
C LEU A 317 4.47 -24.75 5.99
N SER A 318 4.68 -25.35 4.82
CA SER A 318 5.97 -25.32 4.14
C SER A 318 6.17 -23.99 3.40
N ILE A 319 7.43 -23.66 3.10
CA ILE A 319 7.78 -22.50 2.26
C ILE A 319 7.14 -22.61 0.87
N ALA A 320 7.00 -23.83 0.34
CA ALA A 320 6.35 -24.05 -0.95
C ALA A 320 4.85 -23.70 -0.89
N ALA A 321 4.15 -24.12 0.17
CA ALA A 321 2.72 -23.81 0.35
C ALA A 321 2.47 -22.32 0.61
N HIS A 322 3.34 -21.67 1.37
CA HIS A 322 3.30 -20.22 1.58
C HIS A 322 3.48 -19.46 0.25
N GLY A 323 4.52 -19.81 -0.51
CA GLY A 323 4.77 -19.23 -1.84
C GLY A 323 3.68 -19.55 -2.89
N GLU A 324 2.94 -20.65 -2.76
CA GLU A 324 1.78 -20.93 -3.60
C GLU A 324 0.67 -19.86 -3.45
N CYS A 325 0.57 -19.19 -2.30
CA CYS A 325 -0.34 -18.06 -2.10
C CYS A 325 0.09 -16.85 -2.93
N VAL A 326 1.39 -16.48 -2.85
CA VAL A 326 1.98 -15.41 -3.69
C VAL A 326 1.83 -15.72 -5.17
N LYS A 327 2.15 -16.96 -5.57
CA LYS A 327 2.01 -17.43 -6.95
C LYS A 327 0.56 -17.34 -7.44
N PHE A 328 -0.40 -17.71 -6.60
CA PHE A 328 -1.82 -17.62 -6.94
C PHE A 328 -2.26 -16.17 -7.15
N MET A 329 -1.89 -15.27 -6.25
CA MET A 329 -2.24 -13.84 -6.35
C MET A 329 -1.57 -13.16 -7.56
N ARG A 330 -0.31 -13.48 -7.86
CA ARG A 330 0.42 -12.99 -9.04
C ARG A 330 -0.33 -13.26 -10.35
N ARG A 331 -1.05 -14.37 -10.47
CA ARG A 331 -1.73 -14.79 -11.72
C ARG A 331 -2.90 -13.90 -12.14
N PHE A 332 -3.43 -13.07 -11.24
CA PHE A 332 -4.52 -12.16 -11.57
C PHE A 332 -4.04 -10.95 -12.40
N GLY A 333 -2.73 -10.69 -12.49
CA GLY A 333 -2.19 -9.62 -13.33
C GLY A 333 -2.61 -8.20 -12.90
N VAL A 334 -2.91 -8.03 -11.62
CA VAL A 334 -3.25 -6.73 -10.99
C VAL A 334 -2.00 -6.18 -10.31
N PRO A 335 -1.73 -4.86 -10.34
CA PRO A 335 -0.63 -4.25 -9.60
C PRO A 335 -0.57 -4.74 -8.16
N MET A 336 0.57 -5.30 -7.75
CA MET A 336 0.70 -6.03 -6.49
C MET A 336 1.88 -5.53 -5.67
N MET A 337 1.62 -5.10 -4.44
CA MET A 337 2.65 -4.95 -3.43
C MET A 337 2.78 -6.24 -2.64
N VAL A 338 3.99 -6.74 -2.50
CA VAL A 338 4.33 -7.88 -1.63
C VAL A 338 5.14 -7.35 -0.47
N ILE A 339 4.67 -7.62 0.74
CA ILE A 339 5.24 -7.02 1.94
C ILE A 339 5.53 -8.08 3.01
N GLY A 340 6.45 -7.80 3.92
CA GLY A 340 6.84 -8.70 5.00
C GLY A 340 5.74 -8.93 6.04
N GLY A 341 6.12 -9.01 7.31
CA GLY A 341 5.23 -9.40 8.39
C GLY A 341 5.92 -10.08 9.55
N GLY A 342 5.20 -10.89 10.32
CA GLY A 342 5.75 -11.77 11.35
C GLY A 342 6.73 -12.81 10.81
N GLY A 343 7.30 -13.61 11.71
CA GLY A 343 8.28 -14.64 11.40
C GLY A 343 9.49 -14.58 12.33
N TYR A 344 9.62 -15.59 13.18
CA TYR A 344 10.47 -15.57 14.38
C TYR A 344 11.50 -16.70 14.40
N THR A 345 11.41 -17.66 13.48
CA THR A 345 12.52 -18.55 13.10
C THR A 345 13.27 -17.95 11.91
N ILE A 346 14.21 -17.01 12.18
CA ILE A 346 14.82 -16.12 11.17
C ILE A 346 15.41 -16.82 9.93
N ARG A 347 15.97 -18.03 10.07
CA ARG A 347 16.52 -18.80 8.94
C ARG A 347 15.41 -19.23 7.96
N ASN A 348 14.21 -19.54 8.46
CA ASN A 348 13.08 -19.95 7.64
C ASN A 348 12.41 -18.73 7.01
N VAL A 349 12.37 -17.59 7.71
CA VAL A 349 11.92 -16.30 7.13
C VAL A 349 12.78 -15.95 5.91
N ALA A 350 14.10 -16.01 6.06
CA ALA A 350 15.02 -15.71 4.97
C ALA A 350 14.82 -16.63 3.75
N ARG A 351 14.64 -17.93 3.98
CA ARG A 351 14.30 -18.89 2.92
C ARG A 351 12.96 -18.59 2.26
N CYS A 352 11.93 -18.30 3.05
CA CYS A 352 10.58 -18.03 2.57
C CYS A 352 10.54 -16.81 1.65
N TRP A 353 10.97 -15.66 2.15
CA TRP A 353 10.94 -14.41 1.39
C TRP A 353 11.90 -14.43 0.18
N THR A 354 13.01 -15.18 0.25
CA THR A 354 13.86 -15.43 -0.93
C THR A 354 13.10 -16.22 -2.00
N TYR A 355 12.44 -17.31 -1.61
CA TYR A 355 11.65 -18.13 -2.53
C TYR A 355 10.50 -17.33 -3.16
N GLU A 356 9.79 -16.54 -2.36
CA GLU A 356 8.72 -15.66 -2.84
C GLU A 356 9.21 -14.55 -3.76
N THR A 357 10.42 -14.02 -3.50
CA THR A 357 11.09 -13.09 -4.43
C THR A 357 11.36 -13.78 -5.77
N GLY A 358 11.77 -15.05 -5.78
CA GLY A 358 11.90 -15.85 -7.00
C GLY A 358 10.57 -15.98 -7.75
N ILE A 359 9.48 -16.28 -7.04
CA ILE A 359 8.13 -16.39 -7.61
C ILE A 359 7.70 -15.09 -8.30
N VAL A 360 7.86 -13.93 -7.65
CA VAL A 360 7.44 -12.65 -8.25
C VAL A 360 8.27 -12.29 -9.48
N CYS A 361 9.57 -12.62 -9.47
CA CYS A 361 10.47 -12.45 -10.61
C CYS A 361 10.23 -13.47 -11.75
N GLY A 362 9.42 -14.51 -11.51
CA GLY A 362 9.25 -15.62 -12.45
C GLY A 362 10.54 -16.45 -12.62
N ALA A 363 11.34 -16.58 -11.57
CA ALA A 363 12.60 -17.31 -11.56
C ALA A 363 12.48 -18.60 -10.73
N ASP A 364 12.92 -19.71 -11.31
CA ASP A 364 13.02 -20.99 -10.61
C ASP A 364 14.34 -21.06 -9.83
N LEU A 365 14.24 -21.27 -8.52
CA LEU A 365 15.41 -21.31 -7.64
C LEU A 365 15.81 -22.76 -7.35
N PRO A 366 17.10 -23.12 -7.45
CA PRO A 366 17.56 -24.43 -7.00
C PRO A 366 17.41 -24.56 -5.49
N ASN A 367 17.05 -25.77 -5.03
CA ASN A 367 16.85 -26.04 -3.61
C ASN A 367 18.15 -25.93 -2.79
N GLN A 368 19.32 -25.99 -3.42
CA GLN A 368 20.59 -25.76 -2.74
C GLN A 368 20.80 -24.26 -2.53
N LEU A 369 21.05 -23.84 -1.29
CA LEU A 369 21.34 -22.44 -0.99
C LEU A 369 22.72 -22.04 -1.55
N PRO A 370 22.86 -20.82 -2.09
CA PRO A 370 24.16 -20.30 -2.45
C PRO A 370 25.00 -20.04 -1.20
N ASN A 371 26.32 -20.17 -1.34
CA ASN A 371 27.22 -19.91 -0.23
C ASN A 371 27.26 -18.41 0.08
N THR A 372 27.04 -18.05 1.34
CA THR A 372 27.07 -16.66 1.83
C THR A 372 27.88 -16.57 3.12
N VAL A 373 28.22 -15.35 3.55
CA VAL A 373 28.84 -15.12 4.87
C VAL A 373 27.96 -15.57 6.04
N TYR A 374 26.67 -15.82 5.80
CA TYR A 374 25.69 -16.29 6.77
C TYR A 374 25.34 -17.78 6.63
N ASN A 375 26.13 -18.55 5.89
CA ASN A 375 25.82 -19.96 5.58
C ASN A 375 25.53 -20.81 6.84
N GLU A 376 26.23 -20.54 7.94
CA GLU A 376 26.04 -21.24 9.23
C GLU A 376 24.64 -21.10 9.82
N PHE A 377 23.87 -20.05 9.48
CA PHE A 377 22.48 -19.90 9.91
C PHE A 377 21.55 -20.97 9.31
N PHE A 378 21.96 -21.58 8.20
CA PHE A 378 21.17 -22.56 7.43
C PHE A 378 21.66 -23.99 7.61
N ALA A 379 22.60 -24.23 8.53
CA ALA A 379 22.99 -25.56 8.92
C ALA A 379 21.81 -26.32 9.59
N PRO A 380 21.76 -27.67 9.48
CA PRO A 380 22.71 -28.53 8.77
C PRO A 380 22.33 -28.82 7.32
N ASP A 381 21.15 -28.39 6.86
CA ASP A 381 20.57 -28.84 5.59
C ASP A 381 21.03 -28.01 4.39
N TYR A 382 21.34 -26.72 4.60
CA TYR A 382 21.74 -25.77 3.55
C TYR A 382 20.78 -25.75 2.34
N SER A 383 19.49 -26.00 2.61
CA SER A 383 18.44 -26.07 1.59
C SER A 383 17.47 -24.89 1.69
N LEU A 384 16.85 -24.54 0.56
CA LEU A 384 15.80 -23.52 0.48
C LEU A 384 14.48 -24.03 1.06
N HIS A 385 14.16 -25.31 0.83
CA HIS A 385 12.96 -25.99 1.31
C HIS A 385 13.28 -27.08 2.34
N PRO A 386 13.60 -26.72 3.60
CA PRO A 386 13.68 -27.67 4.70
C PRO A 386 12.30 -28.29 5.00
N GLN A 387 12.29 -29.46 5.64
CA GLN A 387 11.07 -30.09 6.13
C GLN A 387 10.51 -29.34 7.35
N LEU A 388 9.49 -28.51 7.14
CA LEU A 388 8.83 -27.71 8.19
C LEU A 388 7.50 -28.30 8.68
N SER A 389 6.85 -29.16 7.87
CA SER A 389 5.51 -29.68 8.16
C SER A 389 5.52 -30.96 9.00
N GLY A 390 4.40 -31.20 9.71
CA GLY A 390 4.08 -32.49 10.34
C GLY A 390 4.46 -32.62 11.82
N ARG A 391 4.73 -31.52 12.54
CA ARG A 391 5.05 -31.57 13.99
C ARG A 391 3.87 -31.26 14.90
N VAL A 392 2.89 -30.50 14.41
CA VAL A 392 1.66 -30.17 15.15
C VAL A 392 0.51 -31.00 14.58
N VAL A 393 -0.43 -31.45 15.41
CA VAL A 393 -1.64 -32.14 14.94
C VAL A 393 -2.54 -31.14 14.24
N ASN A 394 -3.02 -31.47 13.02
CA ASN A 394 -3.94 -30.61 12.30
C ASN A 394 -5.35 -30.70 12.92
N HIS A 395 -5.78 -29.64 13.59
CA HIS A 395 -7.11 -29.54 14.22
C HIS A 395 -8.19 -29.03 13.25
N ASN A 396 -7.82 -28.65 12.02
CA ASN A 396 -8.72 -28.14 11.00
C ASN A 396 -9.39 -29.28 10.23
N SER A 397 -10.41 -29.88 10.84
CA SER A 397 -11.16 -30.96 10.17
C SER A 397 -11.79 -30.49 8.86
N ARG A 398 -11.90 -31.39 7.87
CA ARG A 398 -12.55 -31.09 6.58
C ARG A 398 -13.98 -30.56 6.73
N PRO A 399 -14.84 -31.08 7.63
CA PRO A 399 -16.16 -30.50 7.88
C PRO A 399 -16.09 -29.04 8.39
N TYR A 400 -15.14 -28.74 9.28
CA TYR A 400 -14.92 -27.38 9.78
C TYR A 400 -14.52 -26.42 8.64
N LEU A 401 -13.53 -26.79 7.84
CA LEU A 401 -13.07 -25.97 6.72
C LEU A 401 -14.15 -25.77 5.63
N ASN A 402 -14.95 -26.79 5.36
CA ASN A 402 -16.07 -26.68 4.42
C ASN A 402 -17.15 -25.73 4.95
N ALA A 403 -17.50 -25.81 6.24
CA ALA A 403 -18.48 -24.93 6.86
C ALA A 403 -17.99 -23.47 6.89
N LEU A 404 -16.70 -23.27 7.23
CA LEU A 404 -16.02 -21.98 7.17
C LEU A 404 -16.09 -21.38 5.76
N THR A 405 -15.68 -22.16 4.75
CA THR A 405 -15.72 -21.75 3.34
C THR A 405 -17.13 -21.37 2.91
N ALA A 406 -18.13 -22.19 3.21
CA ALA A 406 -19.52 -21.92 2.85
C ALA A 406 -20.03 -20.60 3.44
N ARG A 407 -19.67 -20.31 4.69
CA ARG A 407 -20.04 -19.06 5.37
C ARG A 407 -19.37 -17.84 4.75
N ILE A 408 -18.08 -17.93 4.41
CA ILE A 408 -17.35 -16.84 3.73
C ILE A 408 -17.95 -16.58 2.33
N LEU A 409 -18.23 -17.63 1.57
CA LEU A 409 -18.86 -17.50 0.26
C LEU A 409 -20.25 -16.87 0.34
N GLU A 410 -21.01 -17.17 1.41
CA GLU A 410 -22.31 -16.53 1.65
C GLU A 410 -22.16 -15.04 2.02
N GLN A 411 -21.15 -14.67 2.82
CA GLN A 411 -20.83 -13.26 3.09
C GLN A 411 -20.54 -12.49 1.80
N LEU A 412 -19.71 -13.07 0.91
CA LEU A 412 -19.37 -12.46 -0.37
C LEU A 412 -20.59 -12.30 -1.30
N ARG A 413 -21.61 -13.16 -1.21
CA ARG A 413 -22.84 -13.02 -2.00
C ARG A 413 -23.67 -11.79 -1.66
N TYR A 414 -23.54 -11.24 -0.45
CA TYR A 414 -24.23 -10.00 -0.07
C TYR A 414 -23.65 -8.76 -0.77
N LEU A 415 -22.41 -8.85 -1.27
CA LEU A 415 -21.83 -7.88 -2.17
C LEU A 415 -22.46 -8.10 -3.56
N LYS A 416 -23.54 -7.38 -3.88
CA LYS A 416 -24.25 -7.46 -5.19
C LYS A 416 -23.38 -6.92 -6.33
N GLY A 417 -22.33 -7.64 -6.71
CA GLY A 417 -21.31 -7.18 -7.66
C GLY A 417 -20.53 -5.97 -7.13
N ALA A 418 -19.46 -5.58 -7.85
CA ALA A 418 -18.63 -4.43 -7.46
C ALA A 418 -19.52 -3.16 -7.33
N PRO A 419 -19.58 -2.52 -6.15
CA PRO A 419 -20.38 -1.32 -5.96
C PRO A 419 -19.96 -0.23 -6.94
N SER A 420 -20.93 0.59 -7.32
CA SER A 420 -20.68 1.82 -8.07
C SER A 420 -19.78 2.75 -7.25
N VAL A 421 -18.56 2.95 -7.72
CA VAL A 421 -17.59 3.89 -7.15
C VAL A 421 -18.14 5.30 -7.29
N GLN A 422 -18.34 6.02 -6.18
CA GLN A 422 -18.50 7.47 -6.20
C GLN A 422 -17.14 8.11 -6.49
N MET A 423 -17.08 9.07 -7.43
CA MET A 423 -15.83 9.79 -7.71
C MET A 423 -15.44 10.66 -6.51
N GLN A 424 -14.20 10.50 -6.04
CA GLN A 424 -13.50 11.44 -5.17
C GLN A 424 -12.29 12.00 -5.92
N GLU A 425 -12.00 13.28 -5.71
CA GLU A 425 -10.78 13.91 -6.22
C GLU A 425 -9.54 13.27 -5.57
N ALA A 426 -8.54 12.99 -6.39
CA ALA A 426 -7.21 12.66 -5.89
C ALA A 426 -6.67 13.88 -5.11
N PRO A 427 -6.05 13.71 -3.92
CA PRO A 427 -5.47 14.83 -3.19
C PRO A 427 -4.44 15.56 -4.07
N PRO A 428 -4.36 16.90 -4.01
CA PRO A 428 -3.49 17.68 -4.87
C PRO A 428 -2.03 17.40 -4.55
N ASP A 429 -1.39 16.52 -5.33
CA ASP A 429 0.07 16.35 -5.39
C ASP A 429 0.58 15.39 -6.50
N ILE A 430 -0.31 14.76 -7.29
CA ILE A 430 0.13 13.78 -8.30
C ILE A 430 1.07 14.42 -9.34
N GLN A 431 0.90 15.70 -9.66
CA GLN A 431 1.66 16.38 -10.71
C GLN A 431 3.16 16.51 -10.36
N GLY A 432 3.50 16.97 -9.15
CA GLY A 432 4.89 17.11 -8.71
C GLY A 432 5.59 15.76 -8.52
N PHE A 433 4.83 14.73 -8.13
CA PHE A 433 5.37 13.37 -7.95
C PHE A 433 5.66 12.64 -9.26
N LEU A 434 4.77 12.73 -10.25
CA LEU A 434 5.01 12.17 -11.59
C LEU A 434 6.23 12.84 -12.24
N GLU A 435 6.39 14.16 -12.06
CA GLU A 435 7.56 14.90 -12.54
C GLU A 435 8.86 14.42 -11.86
N SER A 436 8.85 14.13 -10.54
CA SER A 436 10.03 13.63 -9.83
C SER A 436 10.46 12.22 -10.26
N GLU A 437 9.51 11.36 -10.61
CA GLU A 437 9.75 9.99 -11.07
C GLU A 437 10.15 9.96 -12.55
N GLU A 438 9.60 10.84 -13.39
CA GLU A 438 10.09 11.07 -14.75
C GLU A 438 11.53 11.61 -14.75
N HIS A 439 11.87 12.50 -13.82
CA HIS A 439 13.25 12.99 -13.66
C HIS A 439 14.20 11.87 -13.24
N ARG A 440 13.82 11.05 -12.24
CA ARG A 440 14.62 9.87 -11.86
C ARG A 440 14.75 8.85 -12.99
N GLN A 441 13.68 8.61 -13.76
CA GLN A 441 13.73 7.69 -14.90
C GLN A 441 14.63 8.24 -16.00
N LYS A 442 14.58 9.55 -16.29
CA LYS A 442 15.52 10.22 -17.20
C LYS A 442 16.96 10.13 -16.70
N ASP A 443 17.20 10.29 -15.40
CA ASP A 443 18.54 10.17 -14.82
C ASP A 443 19.08 8.74 -14.95
N ILE A 444 18.24 7.71 -14.73
CA ILE A 444 18.60 6.29 -14.91
C ILE A 444 18.84 5.95 -16.38
N ASP A 445 17.99 6.44 -17.29
CA ASP A 445 18.12 6.23 -18.73
C ASP A 445 19.35 6.96 -19.29
N ASP A 446 19.66 8.14 -18.77
CA ASP A 446 20.85 8.92 -19.09
C ASP A 446 22.12 8.27 -18.55
N ASP A 447 22.12 7.68 -17.35
CA ASP A 447 23.27 6.93 -16.81
C ASP A 447 23.50 5.61 -17.57
N ALA A 448 22.43 4.92 -17.99
CA ALA A 448 22.51 3.74 -18.84
C ALA A 448 23.08 4.05 -20.24
N ASN A 449 22.83 5.27 -20.75
CA ASN A 449 23.42 5.75 -22.01
C ASN A 449 24.85 6.29 -21.83
N LYS A 450 25.16 6.95 -20.71
CA LYS A 450 26.51 7.47 -20.39
C LYS A 450 27.50 6.37 -20.04
N GLY A 451 27.04 5.20 -19.58
CA GLY A 451 27.85 4.01 -19.34
C GLY A 451 28.58 3.44 -20.57
N LYS A 452 28.28 3.92 -21.79
CA LYS A 452 29.00 3.54 -23.03
C LYS A 452 29.97 4.60 -23.55
N GLN A 453 30.00 5.80 -22.98
CA GLN A 453 30.91 6.88 -23.38
C GLN A 453 31.22 7.81 -22.18
N ASP A 454 32.04 7.35 -21.24
CA ASP A 454 33.24 8.09 -20.80
C ASP A 454 33.90 7.38 -19.62
N ARG A 455 35.06 6.78 -19.89
CA ARG A 455 36.06 6.47 -18.86
C ARG A 455 37.15 7.52 -19.00
N SER A 456 36.96 8.69 -18.42
CA SER A 456 38.04 9.65 -18.20
C SER A 456 37.56 10.87 -17.41
N GLY A 457 38.08 11.05 -16.20
CA GLY A 457 38.38 12.40 -15.70
C GLY A 457 37.52 12.97 -14.58
N ARG A 458 38.08 12.87 -13.36
CA ARG A 458 38.24 13.96 -12.38
C ARG A 458 36.98 14.54 -11.68
N ARG A 459 36.87 14.13 -10.41
CA ARG A 459 36.17 14.84 -9.31
C ARG A 459 36.65 16.28 -9.19
N GLU A 460 35.74 17.24 -9.09
CA GLU A 460 35.93 18.47 -8.32
C GLU A 460 34.67 18.84 -7.52
N HIS A 461 34.92 19.20 -6.27
CA HIS A 461 34.00 19.74 -5.27
C HIS A 461 33.72 21.21 -5.59
N ILE A 462 32.48 21.67 -5.49
CA ILE A 462 32.19 23.11 -5.37
C ILE A 462 31.15 23.30 -4.27
N ALA A 463 31.65 23.80 -3.14
CA ALA A 463 30.90 24.59 -2.19
C ALA A 463 31.01 26.07 -2.60
N GLU A 464 30.02 26.85 -2.14
CA GLU A 464 29.98 28.31 -1.99
C GLU A 464 29.25 29.16 -3.06
N LEU A 465 28.44 30.09 -2.48
CA LEU A 465 27.76 31.29 -3.01
C LEU A 465 26.38 31.01 -3.63
N TYR A 466 25.26 31.54 -3.12
CA TYR A 466 25.02 32.92 -2.67
C TYR A 466 24.05 33.03 -1.48
N GLU A 467 24.40 33.90 -0.53
CA GLU A 467 23.49 34.59 0.39
C GLU A 467 22.72 35.70 -0.35
N GLY A 468 21.50 35.98 0.12
CA GLY A 468 20.69 37.12 -0.33
C GLY A 468 19.30 37.11 0.29
N ASP A 469 19.22 37.57 1.55
CA ASP A 469 17.99 37.84 2.29
C ASP A 469 17.05 38.80 1.54
N HIS A 470 15.75 38.49 1.56
CA HIS A 470 14.73 39.52 1.76
C HIS A 470 13.47 38.92 2.37
N ASP A 471 13.33 39.18 3.68
CA ASP A 471 12.13 39.00 4.48
C ASP A 471 10.93 39.74 3.89
N HIS A 472 9.76 39.08 3.87
CA HIS A 472 8.46 39.68 4.14
C HIS A 472 7.56 38.62 4.78
N ASP A 473 7.75 38.44 6.09
CA ASP A 473 6.74 37.90 6.98
C ASP A 473 5.64 38.94 7.15
N HIS A 474 4.41 38.60 6.74
CA HIS A 474 3.20 39.08 7.41
C HIS A 474 2.00 38.18 7.06
N ASP A 475 1.34 37.72 8.12
CA ASP A 475 -0.07 37.29 8.21
C ASP A 475 -0.41 35.82 7.93
N ALA A 476 0.06 34.92 8.80
CA ALA A 476 -0.44 33.54 8.94
C ALA A 476 -1.23 33.28 10.25
N GLU A 477 -1.65 34.33 10.98
CA GLU A 477 -2.33 34.19 12.27
C GLU A 477 -3.85 34.45 12.28
N ASP A 478 -4.50 34.73 11.14
CA ASP A 478 -5.93 35.07 11.12
C ASP A 478 -6.88 34.00 10.53
N MET A 479 -6.41 32.79 10.20
CA MET A 479 -7.26 31.74 9.60
C MET A 479 -8.01 30.83 10.61
N VAL A 480 -7.99 31.14 11.91
CA VAL A 480 -8.70 30.36 12.96
C VAL A 480 -9.98 31.05 13.47
N LYS A 481 -10.40 32.18 12.89
CA LYS A 481 -11.56 32.96 13.38
C LYS A 481 -12.76 33.12 12.45
N THR A 482 -12.88 32.34 11.37
CA THR A 482 -14.07 32.36 10.48
C THR A 482 -14.79 31.03 10.37
N THR A 483 -14.93 30.30 11.48
CA THR A 483 -16.00 29.29 11.67
C THR A 483 -17.32 29.90 12.17
N ARG A 484 -17.48 31.22 12.10
CA ARG A 484 -18.73 31.93 12.42
C ARG A 484 -18.94 33.08 11.43
N GLY A 485 -19.55 32.80 10.27
CA GLY A 485 -19.60 33.82 9.23
C GLY A 485 -20.49 33.63 7.99
N THR A 486 -21.42 32.67 7.92
CA THR A 486 -22.60 32.83 7.05
C THR A 486 -23.84 32.42 7.82
N ALA A 487 -24.78 33.36 7.94
CA ALA A 487 -25.97 33.26 8.77
C ALA A 487 -27.04 32.26 8.29
N LEU A 488 -26.69 31.21 7.52
CA LEU A 488 -27.55 30.07 7.21
C LEU A 488 -26.66 28.83 7.00
N GLY A 489 -26.85 27.79 7.81
CA GLY A 489 -26.28 26.44 7.60
C GLY A 489 -26.96 25.72 6.44
N GLU A 490 -26.97 26.34 5.27
CA GLU A 490 -27.69 25.91 4.08
C GLU A 490 -26.78 25.15 3.12
N ASP A 491 -27.24 24.00 2.62
CA ASP A 491 -26.49 23.18 1.66
C ASP A 491 -26.16 23.95 0.38
N ILE A 492 -24.95 23.76 -0.14
CA ILE A 492 -24.53 24.29 -1.44
C ILE A 492 -24.59 23.16 -2.47
N LYS A 493 -25.23 23.42 -3.62
CA LYS A 493 -25.35 22.42 -4.70
C LYS A 493 -25.20 23.03 -6.09
N LEU A 494 -25.03 22.16 -7.07
CA LEU A 494 -25.11 22.46 -8.49
C LEU A 494 -26.19 21.58 -9.12
N VAL A 495 -27.01 22.14 -10.00
CA VAL A 495 -28.03 21.41 -10.73
C VAL A 495 -27.68 21.36 -12.22
N LEU A 496 -27.86 20.20 -12.83
CA LEU A 496 -27.66 19.94 -14.25
C LEU A 496 -29.01 19.59 -14.88
N ILE A 497 -29.55 20.50 -15.67
CA ILE A 497 -30.85 20.33 -16.32
C ILE A 497 -30.63 19.84 -17.75
N ILE A 498 -31.09 18.63 -18.04
CA ILE A 498 -30.85 17.91 -19.29
C ILE A 498 -32.10 17.95 -20.16
N ARG A 499 -31.94 18.33 -21.43
CA ARG A 499 -33.02 18.28 -22.42
C ARG A 499 -33.28 16.86 -22.89
N THR A 500 -34.46 16.32 -22.56
CA THR A 500 -34.85 14.96 -22.94
C THR A 500 -35.41 14.85 -24.35
N ASP A 501 -35.93 15.96 -24.91
CA ASP A 501 -36.47 16.02 -26.28
C ASP A 501 -35.41 15.73 -27.36
N LEU A 502 -34.13 15.89 -27.03
CA LEU A 502 -33.02 15.63 -27.94
C LEU A 502 -32.66 14.14 -28.09
N GLY A 503 -33.24 13.25 -27.28
CA GLY A 503 -32.98 11.80 -27.38
C GLY A 503 -31.50 11.40 -27.20
N MET A 504 -30.74 12.17 -26.43
CA MET A 504 -29.30 11.94 -26.22
C MET A 504 -29.02 10.54 -25.61
N SER A 505 -27.99 9.86 -26.13
CA SER A 505 -27.47 8.64 -25.50
C SER A 505 -26.86 8.93 -24.13
N LYS A 506 -26.85 7.92 -23.24
CA LYS A 506 -26.30 8.06 -21.87
C LYS A 506 -24.86 8.61 -21.86
N GLY A 507 -24.01 8.14 -22.78
CA GLY A 507 -22.64 8.62 -22.91
C GLY A 507 -22.56 10.09 -23.35
N LYS A 508 -23.43 10.52 -24.27
CA LYS A 508 -23.50 11.93 -24.68
C LYS A 508 -24.00 12.82 -23.54
N VAL A 509 -25.01 12.39 -22.79
CA VAL A 509 -25.51 13.12 -21.61
C VAL A 509 -24.41 13.31 -20.57
N ALA A 510 -23.65 12.27 -20.25
CA ALA A 510 -22.53 12.35 -19.30
C ALA A 510 -21.47 13.38 -19.74
N ALA A 511 -21.10 13.39 -21.02
CA ALA A 511 -20.14 14.36 -21.56
C ALA A 511 -20.69 15.80 -21.48
N GLN A 512 -21.95 16.02 -21.85
CA GLN A 512 -22.56 17.35 -21.82
C GLN A 512 -22.74 17.87 -20.37
N CYS A 513 -23.08 16.99 -19.44
CA CYS A 513 -23.12 17.30 -18.01
C CYS A 513 -21.75 17.72 -17.46
N SER A 514 -20.68 17.02 -17.89
CA SER A 514 -19.31 17.34 -17.50
C SER A 514 -18.89 18.73 -17.99
N HIS A 515 -19.23 19.08 -19.24
CA HIS A 515 -19.00 20.42 -19.77
C HIS A 515 -19.78 21.50 -18.99
N ALA A 516 -21.04 21.23 -18.62
CA ALA A 516 -21.87 22.17 -17.87
C ALA A 516 -21.31 22.43 -16.47
N THR A 517 -20.86 21.37 -15.78
CA THR A 517 -20.18 21.51 -14.48
C THR A 517 -18.91 22.35 -14.61
N LEU A 518 -18.05 22.06 -15.60
CA LEU A 518 -16.79 22.81 -15.78
C LEU A 518 -17.03 24.28 -16.12
N ALA A 519 -18.05 24.58 -16.94
CA ALA A 519 -18.42 25.95 -17.27
C ALA A 519 -18.90 26.72 -16.04
N CYS A 520 -19.79 26.11 -15.25
CA CYS A 520 -20.27 26.69 -13.98
C CYS A 520 -19.13 26.90 -12.98
N TYR A 521 -18.24 25.92 -12.84
CA TYR A 521 -17.08 26.00 -11.95
C TYR A 521 -16.14 27.14 -12.32
N LYS A 522 -15.74 27.23 -13.60
CA LYS A 522 -14.84 28.29 -14.09
C LYS A 522 -15.40 29.69 -13.86
N ASP A 523 -16.72 29.83 -13.99
CA ASP A 523 -17.42 31.08 -13.79
C ASP A 523 -17.58 31.41 -12.30
N ALA A 524 -17.92 30.41 -11.47
CA ALA A 524 -18.02 30.53 -10.03
C ALA A 524 -16.70 30.84 -9.36
N ARG A 525 -15.60 30.24 -9.83
CA ARG A 525 -14.26 30.54 -9.31
C ARG A 525 -13.87 32.00 -9.52
N LYS A 526 -14.41 32.66 -10.56
CA LYS A 526 -14.16 34.08 -10.85
C LYS A 526 -15.12 35.01 -10.09
N ARG A 527 -16.39 34.64 -9.97
CA ARG A 527 -17.46 35.54 -9.47
C ARG A 527 -17.90 35.26 -8.03
N ALA A 528 -17.58 34.08 -7.50
CA ALA A 528 -18.08 33.58 -6.23
C ALA A 528 -17.12 32.55 -5.60
N ALA A 529 -15.83 32.89 -5.46
CA ALA A 529 -14.78 31.98 -5.00
C ALA A 529 -15.08 31.34 -3.64
N GLU A 530 -15.68 32.08 -2.70
CA GLU A 530 -16.06 31.54 -1.38
C GLU A 530 -17.19 30.49 -1.48
N LEU A 531 -18.16 30.66 -2.38
CA LEU A 531 -19.19 29.63 -2.63
C LEU A 531 -18.58 28.37 -3.24
N VAL A 532 -17.54 28.51 -4.06
CA VAL A 532 -16.81 27.37 -4.61
C VAL A 532 -16.10 26.61 -3.51
N LYS A 533 -15.37 27.29 -2.61
CA LYS A 533 -14.71 26.66 -1.46
C LYS A 533 -15.72 25.91 -0.57
N LEU A 534 -16.86 26.53 -0.26
CA LEU A 534 -17.91 25.87 0.53
C LEU A 534 -18.49 24.65 -0.18
N TRP A 535 -18.76 24.76 -1.49
CA TRP A 535 -19.24 23.63 -2.28
C TRP A 535 -18.22 22.49 -2.35
N GLU A 536 -16.92 22.82 -2.46
CA GLU A 536 -15.80 21.86 -2.41
C GLU A 536 -15.74 21.14 -1.05
N LEU A 537 -15.86 21.88 0.05
CA LEU A 537 -15.88 21.32 1.41
C LEU A 537 -17.12 20.43 1.68
N MET A 538 -18.24 20.69 1.02
CA MET A 538 -19.51 19.97 1.20
C MET A 538 -19.71 18.82 0.18
N GLY A 539 -18.64 18.29 -0.40
CA GLY A 539 -18.71 17.13 -1.29
C GLY A 539 -19.24 17.43 -2.70
N GLN A 540 -19.28 18.71 -3.08
CA GLN A 540 -19.59 19.18 -4.43
C GLN A 540 -20.90 18.59 -5.00
N THR A 541 -21.98 18.62 -4.22
CA THR A 541 -23.29 18.05 -4.58
C THR A 541 -23.75 18.49 -5.97
N LYS A 542 -24.08 17.50 -6.82
CA LYS A 542 -24.62 17.69 -8.18
C LYS A 542 -25.92 16.91 -8.33
N VAL A 543 -26.97 17.57 -8.84
CA VAL A 543 -28.28 16.94 -9.07
C VAL A 543 -28.66 17.04 -10.53
N THR A 544 -28.96 15.91 -11.18
CA THR A 544 -29.39 15.86 -12.57
C THR A 544 -30.92 15.89 -12.68
N LEU A 545 -31.46 16.89 -13.36
CA LEU A 545 -32.88 17.09 -13.60
C LEU A 545 -33.17 17.05 -15.09
N LYS A 546 -34.44 16.84 -15.46
CA LYS A 546 -34.88 16.84 -16.86
C LYS A 546 -35.80 18.01 -17.18
N CYS A 547 -35.66 18.54 -18.39
CA CYS A 547 -36.62 19.45 -19.01
C CYS A 547 -36.99 18.96 -20.41
N SER A 548 -38.17 19.36 -20.87
CA SER A 548 -38.82 18.81 -22.05
C SER A 548 -38.61 19.64 -23.32
N SER A 549 -38.06 20.86 -23.21
CA SER A 549 -37.85 21.75 -24.35
C SER A 549 -36.71 22.76 -24.14
N GLU A 550 -36.26 23.37 -25.23
CA GLU A 550 -35.31 24.49 -25.20
C GLU A 550 -35.88 25.73 -24.52
N GLU A 551 -37.17 25.99 -24.74
CA GLU A 551 -37.84 27.17 -24.20
C GLU A 551 -37.89 27.11 -22.67
N GLU A 552 -38.24 25.95 -22.12
CA GLU A 552 -38.22 25.68 -20.68
C GLU A 552 -36.81 25.90 -20.10
N MET A 553 -35.78 25.37 -20.76
CA MET A 553 -34.37 25.58 -20.36
C MET A 553 -33.98 27.06 -20.33
N LEU A 554 -34.33 27.83 -21.37
CA LEU A 554 -34.04 29.26 -21.46
C LEU A 554 -34.78 30.08 -20.40
N GLN A 555 -36.03 29.72 -20.10
CA GLN A 555 -36.78 30.34 -19.01
C GLN A 555 -36.08 30.13 -17.66
N MET A 556 -35.56 28.92 -17.41
CA MET A 556 -34.82 28.61 -16.18
C MET A 556 -33.46 29.32 -16.12
N GLU A 557 -32.72 29.40 -17.23
CA GLU A 557 -31.47 30.16 -17.29
C GLU A 557 -31.69 31.63 -16.92
N ARG A 558 -32.75 32.25 -17.47
CA ARG A 558 -33.13 33.63 -17.14
C ARG A 558 -33.52 33.78 -15.67
N LYS A 559 -34.34 32.86 -15.15
CA LYS A 559 -34.78 32.87 -13.75
C LYS A 559 -33.61 32.72 -12.78
N ALA A 560 -32.68 31.80 -13.06
CA ALA A 560 -31.46 31.60 -12.28
C ALA A 560 -30.60 32.86 -12.23
N ARG A 561 -30.32 33.47 -13.39
CA ARG A 561 -29.56 34.73 -13.45
C ARG A 561 -30.27 35.88 -12.73
N GLY A 562 -31.60 35.94 -12.82
CA GLY A 562 -32.42 36.91 -12.08
C GLY A 562 -32.36 36.74 -10.56
N CYS A 563 -32.13 35.51 -10.08
CA CYS A 563 -31.87 35.22 -8.67
C CYS A 563 -30.40 35.40 -8.25
N GLY A 564 -29.53 35.93 -9.13
CA GLY A 564 -28.10 36.09 -8.87
C GLY A 564 -27.29 34.80 -8.95
N LEU A 565 -27.88 33.69 -9.41
CA LEU A 565 -27.18 32.42 -9.56
C LEU A 565 -26.36 32.36 -10.84
N ILE A 566 -25.30 31.57 -10.78
CA ILE A 566 -24.48 31.22 -11.95
C ILE A 566 -25.28 30.22 -12.80
N ALA A 567 -25.39 30.50 -14.09
CA ALA A 567 -26.12 29.66 -15.03
C ALA A 567 -25.40 29.61 -16.38
N GLN A 568 -25.05 28.41 -16.83
CA GLN A 568 -24.28 28.15 -18.06
C GLN A 568 -24.94 27.07 -18.91
N SER A 569 -25.34 27.41 -20.14
CA SER A 569 -25.82 26.45 -21.12
C SER A 569 -24.68 25.91 -21.99
N ILE A 570 -24.70 24.61 -22.24
CA ILE A 570 -23.80 23.94 -23.19
C ILE A 570 -24.52 23.74 -24.52
N CYS A 571 -23.83 24.04 -25.61
CA CYS A 571 -24.28 23.77 -26.96
C CYS A 571 -23.45 22.66 -27.60
N ASP A 572 -24.09 21.80 -28.39
CA ASP A 572 -23.38 20.75 -29.12
C ASP A 572 -22.55 21.34 -30.26
N ALA A 573 -21.28 20.94 -30.35
CA ALA A 573 -20.36 21.40 -31.39
C ALA A 573 -20.59 20.76 -32.78
N GLY A 574 -21.63 19.92 -32.95
CA GLY A 574 -22.05 19.41 -34.25
C GLY A 574 -21.28 18.19 -34.77
N ARG A 575 -20.61 17.42 -33.91
CA ARG A 575 -19.82 16.25 -34.31
C ARG A 575 -20.49 14.89 -34.06
N THR A 576 -21.74 14.89 -33.56
CA THR A 576 -22.51 13.66 -33.23
C THR A 576 -24.02 13.91 -33.27
N GLN A 577 -24.83 12.93 -33.71
CA GLN A 577 -26.29 12.64 -33.52
C GLN A 577 -27.36 13.77 -33.37
N ILE A 578 -27.01 15.03 -33.14
CA ILE A 578 -27.88 16.19 -32.87
C ILE A 578 -27.37 17.35 -33.72
N ALA A 579 -28.28 18.22 -34.16
CA ALA A 579 -27.91 19.43 -34.91
C ALA A 579 -26.88 20.29 -34.14
N ALA A 580 -25.89 20.80 -34.87
CA ALA A 580 -24.90 21.71 -34.33
C ALA A 580 -25.59 22.96 -33.75
N GLY A 581 -25.15 23.42 -32.58
CA GLY A 581 -25.69 24.60 -31.92
C GLY A 581 -26.89 24.35 -31.00
N SER A 582 -27.45 23.12 -30.97
CA SER A 582 -28.52 22.77 -30.03
C SER A 582 -28.03 22.87 -28.58
N ARG A 583 -28.78 23.60 -27.73
CA ARG A 583 -28.56 23.64 -26.28
C ARG A 583 -28.91 22.29 -25.69
N THR A 584 -27.98 21.65 -24.99
CA THR A 584 -28.10 20.27 -24.49
C THR A 584 -28.37 20.21 -22.98
N VAL A 585 -27.52 20.89 -22.20
CA VAL A 585 -27.53 20.88 -20.74
C VAL A 585 -27.35 22.30 -20.21
N LEU A 586 -28.12 22.66 -19.19
CA LEU A 586 -27.99 23.89 -18.42
C LEU A 586 -27.47 23.55 -17.02
N GLY A 587 -26.31 24.09 -16.66
CA GLY A 587 -25.81 24.06 -15.29
C GLY A 587 -26.27 25.30 -14.52
N ILE A 588 -26.72 25.12 -13.28
CA ILE A 588 -27.07 26.21 -12.33
C ILE A 588 -26.34 25.97 -11.01
N GLY A 589 -25.59 26.96 -10.55
CA GLY A 589 -24.76 26.89 -9.34
C GLY A 589 -23.25 26.82 -9.65
N PRO A 590 -22.40 26.44 -8.68
CA PRO A 590 -22.73 26.15 -7.29
C PRO A 590 -23.38 27.34 -6.56
N GLY A 591 -24.36 27.06 -5.70
CA GLY A 591 -25.06 28.08 -4.92
C GLY A 591 -25.98 27.50 -3.83
N PRO A 592 -26.56 28.35 -2.97
CA PRO A 592 -27.42 27.93 -1.88
C PRO A 592 -28.63 27.12 -2.37
N ALA A 593 -28.90 25.99 -1.72
CA ALA A 593 -29.92 25.03 -2.13
C ALA A 593 -31.31 25.65 -2.25
N SER A 594 -31.72 26.52 -1.32
CA SER A 594 -33.01 27.21 -1.33
C SER A 594 -33.17 28.16 -2.52
N LEU A 595 -32.10 28.82 -2.96
CA LEU A 595 -32.12 29.66 -4.16
C LEU A 595 -32.21 28.82 -5.43
N ILE A 596 -31.46 27.72 -5.47
CA ILE A 596 -31.51 26.78 -6.60
C ILE A 596 -32.90 26.13 -6.69
N ASP A 597 -33.49 25.72 -5.56
CA ASP A 597 -34.80 25.07 -5.51
C ASP A 597 -35.96 26.00 -5.90
N LYS A 598 -35.84 27.31 -5.65
CA LYS A 598 -36.78 28.30 -6.21
C LYS A 598 -36.82 28.28 -7.74
N VAL A 599 -35.71 27.92 -8.38
CA VAL A 599 -35.60 27.83 -9.84
C VAL A 599 -36.01 26.45 -10.33
N SER A 600 -35.44 25.39 -9.78
CA SER A 600 -35.50 24.03 -10.35
C SER A 600 -36.23 22.99 -9.51
N GLY A 601 -36.72 23.31 -8.31
CA GLY A 601 -37.28 22.34 -7.36
C GLY A 601 -38.57 21.65 -7.81
N HIS A 602 -39.22 22.15 -8.86
CA HIS A 602 -40.41 21.53 -9.48
C HIS A 602 -40.06 20.51 -10.58
N LEU A 603 -38.80 20.45 -11.02
CA LEU A 603 -38.37 19.51 -12.04
C LEU A 603 -38.16 18.12 -11.45
N GLN A 604 -38.38 17.12 -12.30
CA GLN A 604 -38.08 15.73 -11.97
C GLN A 604 -36.60 15.42 -12.18
N LEU A 605 -36.09 14.43 -11.44
CA LEU A 605 -34.79 13.82 -11.69
C LEU A 605 -34.73 13.24 -13.13
N TYR A 606 -33.57 13.37 -13.76
CA TYR A 606 -33.30 12.86 -15.11
C TYR A 606 -33.31 11.33 -15.17
#